data_AF-A0A9D3YYH4-F1
#
_entry.id   AF-A0A9D3YYH4-F1
#
_cell.length_a   1.000
_cell.length_b   1.000
_cell.length_c   1.000
_cell.angle_alpha   90.00
_cell.angle_beta   90.00
_cell.angle_gamma   90.00
#
_symmetry.space_group_name_H-M   'P 1'
#
loop_
_entity.id
_entity.type
_entity.pdbx_description
1 polymer ?
#
loop_
_entity_poly.entity_id
_entity_poly.type
_entity_poly.pdbx_seq_one_letter_code
_entity_poly.pdbx_strand_id
1 'polypeptide(L)'
;MRNHMSVQRAATSYGVPVTTLKDRVHGNFPLDNVQSGRTQLFSKDQKIMLVRHLNSMAEVCYGYSRQKLLTWHLTMRSTLASEIKITLSHPDGYSNC
;
A
#
# COMPACT_ATOMS: atom_id res chain seq x y z
N MET A 1 -19.29 5.37 33.42
CA MET A 1 -19.40 6.84 33.26
C MET A 1 -18.93 7.19 31.85
N ARG A 2 -19.78 7.74 30.99
CA ARG A 2 -19.33 8.26 29.68
C ARG A 2 -18.64 9.59 29.93
N ASN A 3 -17.31 9.61 29.87
CA ASN A 3 -16.56 10.87 29.92
C ASN A 3 -16.88 11.67 28.66
N HIS A 4 -17.80 12.62 28.76
CA HIS A 4 -18.07 13.60 27.71
C HIS A 4 -16.87 14.56 27.61
N MET A 5 -15.91 14.22 26.76
CA MET A 5 -14.81 15.11 26.41
C MET A 5 -15.33 16.16 25.42
N SER A 6 -15.01 17.44 25.68
CA SER A 6 -15.35 18.51 24.73
C SER A 6 -14.59 18.32 23.41
N VAL A 7 -15.20 18.74 22.29
CA VAL A 7 -14.58 18.66 20.95
C VAL A 7 -13.20 19.33 20.93
N GLN A 8 -13.04 20.41 21.69
CA GLN A 8 -11.78 21.13 21.83
C GLN A 8 -10.71 20.29 22.52
N ARG A 9 -11.05 19.63 23.64
CA ARG A 9 -10.13 18.76 24.37
C ARG A 9 -9.78 17.51 23.55
N ALA A 10 -10.73 17.00 22.78
CA ALA A 10 -10.49 15.91 21.83
C ALA A 10 -9.49 16.32 20.74
N ALA A 11 -9.68 17.49 20.13
CA ALA A 11 -8.82 18.02 19.07
C ALA A 11 -7.35 18.11 19.51
N THR A 12 -7.12 18.66 20.71
CA THR A 12 -5.78 18.75 21.30
C THR A 12 -5.19 17.38 21.60
N SER A 13 -5.99 16.45 22.15
CA SER A 13 -5.50 15.11 22.54
C SER A 13 -5.12 14.24 21.33
N TYR A 14 -5.83 14.37 20.21
CA TYR A 14 -5.59 13.61 19.00
C TYR A 14 -4.72 14.34 17.96
N GLY A 15 -4.29 15.57 18.26
CA GLY A 15 -3.45 16.36 17.35
C GLY A 15 -4.12 16.69 16.02
N VAL A 16 -5.45 16.88 16.03
CA VAL A 16 -6.24 17.21 14.82
C VAL A 16 -6.87 18.60 14.95
N PRO A 17 -7.07 19.34 13.84
CA PRO A 17 -7.76 20.62 13.89
C PRO A 17 -9.17 20.51 14.48
N VAL A 18 -9.55 21.47 15.32
CA VAL A 18 -10.89 21.53 15.94
C VAL A 18 -11.99 21.55 14.87
N THR A 19 -11.74 22.23 13.75
CA THR A 19 -12.65 22.29 12.59
C THR A 19 -12.93 20.90 12.03
N THR A 20 -11.90 20.06 11.83
CA THR A 20 -12.03 18.68 11.35
C THR A 20 -12.94 17.84 12.28
N LEU A 21 -12.80 17.98 13.59
CA LEU A 21 -13.68 17.27 14.53
C LEU A 21 -15.08 17.86 14.57
N LYS A 22 -15.24 19.19 14.47
CA LYS A 22 -16.55 19.82 14.36
C LYS A 22 -17.28 19.37 13.10
N ASP A 23 -16.62 19.39 11.95
CA ASP A 23 -17.18 18.91 10.69
C ASP A 23 -17.53 17.42 10.76
N ARG A 24 -16.75 16.63 11.49
CA ARG A 24 -17.04 15.23 11.79
C ARG A 24 -18.26 15.04 12.70
N VAL A 25 -18.43 15.87 13.72
CA VAL A 25 -19.59 15.81 14.65
C VAL A 25 -20.87 16.32 13.98
N HIS A 26 -20.77 17.33 13.12
CA HIS A 26 -21.90 17.89 12.39
C HIS A 26 -22.32 17.07 11.15
N GLY A 27 -21.58 16.01 10.81
CA GLY A 27 -21.89 15.16 9.67
C GLY A 27 -21.55 15.78 8.31
N ASN A 28 -20.73 16.83 8.28
CA ASN A 28 -20.31 17.51 7.05
C ASN A 28 -19.34 16.64 6.20
N PHE A 29 -18.76 15.58 6.78
CA PHE A 29 -17.97 14.58 6.06
C PHE A 29 -18.54 13.18 6.29
N PRO A 30 -19.13 12.54 5.26
CA PRO A 30 -19.52 11.14 5.36
C PRO A 30 -18.26 10.27 5.55
N LEU A 31 -18.24 9.51 6.65
CA LEU A 31 -17.12 8.63 7.04
C LEU A 31 -16.86 7.55 5.98
N ASP A 32 -17.89 7.19 5.22
CA ASP A 32 -17.84 6.09 4.25
C ASP A 32 -16.95 6.40 3.03
N ASN A 33 -16.68 7.68 2.76
CA ASN A 33 -15.89 8.12 1.60
C ASN A 33 -14.46 8.56 1.93
N VAL A 34 -14.04 8.50 3.20
CA VAL A 34 -12.68 8.85 3.58
C VAL A 34 -11.81 7.59 3.53
N GLN A 35 -11.14 7.39 2.39
CA GLN A 35 -10.11 6.36 2.27
C GLN A 35 -8.96 6.72 3.21
N SER A 36 -8.91 6.08 4.38
CA SER A 36 -7.86 6.32 5.37
C SER A 36 -6.54 5.75 4.85
N GLY A 37 -5.67 6.64 4.37
CA GLY A 37 -4.35 6.30 3.85
C GLY A 37 -4.30 6.10 2.33
N ARG A 38 -3.16 5.65 1.84
CA ARG A 38 -2.95 5.44 0.40
C ARG A 38 -3.75 4.25 -0.11
N THR A 39 -4.36 4.39 -1.27
CA THR A 39 -5.04 3.30 -1.99
C THR A 39 -4.09 2.10 -2.12
N GLN A 40 -4.58 0.92 -1.73
CA GLN A 40 -3.78 -0.29 -1.82
C GLN A 40 -3.56 -0.67 -3.29
N LEU A 41 -2.29 -0.79 -3.69
CA LEU A 41 -1.92 -1.11 -5.07
C LEU A 41 -2.22 -2.58 -5.43
N PHE A 42 -1.99 -3.49 -4.48
CA PHE A 42 -2.16 -4.93 -4.65
C PHE A 42 -3.33 -5.44 -3.81
N SER A 43 -4.07 -6.41 -4.35
CA SER A 43 -5.03 -7.19 -3.56
C SER A 43 -4.31 -8.04 -2.50
N LYS A 44 -5.06 -8.57 -1.52
CA LYS A 44 -4.50 -9.43 -0.47
C LYS A 44 -3.76 -10.64 -1.06
N ASP A 45 -4.36 -11.31 -2.02
CA ASP A 45 -3.78 -12.51 -2.64
C ASP A 45 -2.55 -12.18 -3.48
N GLN A 46 -2.58 -11.05 -4.20
CA GLN A 46 -1.43 -10.55 -4.94
C GLN A 46 -0.25 -10.22 -4.02
N LYS A 47 -0.51 -9.68 -2.82
CA LYS A 47 0.54 -9.45 -1.82
C LYS A 47 1.18 -10.74 -1.35
N ILE A 48 0.37 -11.78 -1.08
CA ILE A 48 0.88 -13.08 -0.65
C ILE A 48 1.77 -13.70 -1.73
N MET A 49 1.33 -13.67 -2.99
CA MET A 49 2.14 -14.14 -4.12
C MET A 49 3.43 -13.35 -4.29
N LEU A 50 3.36 -12.02 -4.19
CA LEU A 50 4.53 -11.15 -4.29
C LEU A 50 5.54 -11.42 -3.18
N VAL A 51 5.10 -11.55 -1.93
CA VAL A 51 5.99 -11.82 -0.79
C VAL A 51 6.69 -13.15 -0.95
N ARG A 52 5.97 -14.21 -1.35
CA ARG A 52 6.57 -15.53 -1.61
C ARG A 52 7.64 -15.43 -2.70
N HIS A 53 7.35 -14.75 -3.80
CA HIS A 53 8.29 -14.55 -4.90
C HIS A 53 9.53 -13.76 -4.46
N LEU A 54 9.35 -12.66 -3.72
CA LEU A 54 10.46 -11.85 -3.21
C LEU A 54 11.38 -12.64 -2.29
N ASN A 55 10.82 -13.49 -1.43
CA ASN A 55 11.61 -14.35 -0.54
C ASN A 55 12.44 -15.36 -1.33
N SER A 56 11.85 -16.06 -2.30
CA SER A 56 12.59 -17.00 -3.16
C SER A 56 13.67 -16.33 -3.99
N MET A 57 13.48 -15.06 -4.38
CA MET A 57 14.47 -14.31 -5.15
C MET A 57 15.58 -13.76 -4.26
N ALA A 58 15.28 -13.44 -3.00
CA ALA A 58 16.27 -13.07 -2.00
C ALA A 58 17.21 -14.25 -1.66
N GLU A 59 16.72 -15.49 -1.68
CA GLU A 59 17.56 -16.70 -1.49
C GLU A 59 18.66 -16.83 -2.54
N VAL A 60 18.42 -16.37 -3.77
CA VAL A 60 19.41 -16.33 -4.85
C VAL A 60 20.09 -14.96 -4.99
N CYS A 61 20.01 -14.12 -3.94
CA CYS A 61 20.53 -12.75 -3.89
C CYS A 61 20.05 -11.84 -5.04
N TYR A 62 18.89 -12.14 -5.65
CA TYR A 62 18.30 -11.32 -6.69
C TYR A 62 17.43 -10.22 -6.08
N GLY A 63 17.93 -8.99 -6.11
CA GLY A 63 17.23 -7.80 -5.61
C GLY A 63 16.24 -7.22 -6.63
N TYR A 64 15.04 -6.86 -6.17
CA TYR A 64 14.09 -6.07 -6.96
C TYR A 64 14.06 -4.61 -6.51
N SER A 65 14.18 -3.69 -7.48
CA SER A 65 13.87 -2.28 -7.24
C SER A 65 12.35 -2.07 -7.21
N ARG A 66 11.90 -1.03 -6.49
CA ARG A 66 10.47 -0.67 -6.43
C ARG A 66 9.89 -0.41 -7.82
N GLN A 67 10.66 0.18 -8.73
CA GLN A 67 10.23 0.39 -10.12
C GLN A 67 10.03 -0.94 -10.86
N LYS A 68 10.94 -1.91 -10.72
CA LYS A 68 10.78 -3.25 -11.31
C LYS A 68 9.51 -3.95 -10.79
N LEU A 69 9.19 -3.80 -9.50
CA LEU A 69 7.96 -4.36 -8.92
C LEU A 69 6.69 -3.69 -9.44
N LEU A 70 6.73 -2.38 -9.69
CA LEU A 70 5.62 -1.64 -10.29
C LEU A 70 5.40 -2.07 -11.75
N THR A 71 6.47 -2.19 -12.53
CA THR A 71 6.39 -2.70 -13.91
C THR A 71 5.82 -4.11 -13.94
N TRP A 72 6.32 -5.00 -13.08
CA TRP A 72 5.80 -6.37 -12.96
C TRP A 72 4.30 -6.41 -12.63
N HIS A 73 3.84 -5.55 -11.72
CA HIS A 73 2.42 -5.43 -11.39
C HIS A 73 1.58 -4.98 -12.60
N LEU A 74 2.06 -4.00 -13.37
CA LEU A 74 1.38 -3.53 -14.59
C LEU A 74 1.34 -4.63 -15.66
N THR A 75 2.44 -5.35 -15.85
CA THR A 75 2.53 -6.48 -16.79
C THR A 75 1.61 -7.64 -16.39
N MET A 76 1.51 -7.96 -15.10
CA MET A 76 0.59 -8.99 -14.59
C MET A 76 -0.88 -8.61 -14.77
N ARG A 77 -1.22 -7.33 -14.70
CA ARG A 77 -2.59 -6.87 -15.00
C ARG A 77 -2.97 -7.01 -16.47
N SER A 78 -2.00 -6.94 -17.40
CA SER A 78 -2.25 -7.18 -18.83
C SER A 78 -2.19 -8.65 -19.24
N THR A 79 -1.54 -9.53 -18.45
CA THR A 79 -1.41 -10.97 -18.73
C THR A 79 -2.49 -11.80 -18.01
N LEU A 80 -3.76 -11.48 -18.27
CA LEU A 80 -4.85 -12.47 -18.21
C LEU A 80 -4.93 -13.32 -19.50
N ALA A 81 -3.95 -13.19 -20.39
CA ALA A 81 -3.77 -14.05 -21.55
C ALA A 81 -2.33 -14.58 -21.57
N SER A 82 -2.19 -15.91 -21.55
CA SER A 82 -0.95 -16.70 -21.72
C SER A 82 0.16 -16.55 -20.67
N GLU A 83 0.35 -17.63 -19.91
CA GLU A 83 1.59 -18.17 -19.33
C GLU A 83 2.76 -17.21 -19.15
N ILE A 84 3.11 -16.99 -17.88
CA ILE A 84 4.30 -16.25 -17.45
C ILE A 84 5.56 -17.05 -17.84
N LYS A 85 5.99 -16.90 -19.10
CA LYS A 85 7.39 -17.10 -19.49
C LYS A 85 8.15 -15.93 -18.89
N ILE A 86 8.78 -16.14 -17.74
CA ILE A 86 9.79 -15.23 -17.20
C ILE A 86 10.95 -15.28 -18.20
N THR A 87 10.93 -14.38 -19.18
CA THR A 87 12.10 -14.09 -19.99
C THR A 87 13.12 -13.44 -19.07
N LEU A 88 14.11 -14.23 -18.68
CA LEU A 88 15.38 -13.80 -18.12
C LEU A 88 16.13 -12.97 -19.17
N SER A 89 15.65 -11.76 -19.46
CA SER A 89 16.51 -10.74 -20.06
C SER A 89 17.34 -10.13 -18.93
N HIS A 90 18.51 -10.73 -18.72
CA HIS A 90 19.64 -10.04 -18.11
C HIS A 90 20.03 -8.90 -19.06
N PRO A 91 19.96 -7.65 -18.57
CA PRO A 91 21.14 -6.82 -18.72
C PRO A 91 21.49 -6.12 -17.41
N ASP A 92 22.80 -5.93 -17.26
CA ASP A 92 23.44 -4.95 -16.39
C ASP A 92 23.63 -5.35 -14.92
N GLY A 93 24.78 -5.99 -14.71
CA GLY A 93 25.78 -5.59 -13.73
C GLY A 93 25.29 -5.37 -12.31
N TYR A 94 25.41 -6.41 -11.48
CA TYR A 94 25.50 -6.23 -10.04
C TYR A 94 26.87 -6.62 -9.52
N SER A 95 27.51 -5.61 -8.94
CA SER A 95 28.62 -5.70 -8.02
C SER A 95 28.22 -6.55 -6.82
N ASN A 96 29.20 -7.33 -6.35
CA ASN A 96 29.10 -8.31 -5.28
C ASN A 96 28.42 -7.75 -4.01
N CYS A 97 27.51 -8.55 -3.47
CA CYS A 97 27.33 -8.68 -2.02
C CYS A 97 28.05 -9.95 -1.58
#